data_AF-A0A962UML5-F1
#
_entry.id   AF-A0A962UML5-F1
#
_cell.length_a   1.000
_cell.length_b   1.000
_cell.length_c   1.000
_cell.angle_alpha   90.00
_cell.angle_beta   90.00
_cell.angle_gamma   90.00
#
_symmetry.space_group_name_H-M   'P 1'
#
loop_
_entity.id
_entity.type
_entity.pdbx_description
1 polymer ?
#
loop_
_entity_poly.entity_id
_entity_poly.type
_entity_poly.pdbx_seq_one_letter_code
_entity_poly.pdbx_strand_id
1 'polypeptide(L)'
;MTTIRTPELGMLADLVSVGHGLLIRYNKLAEDSGEPLATQLQHIITRRMPLLQQLTAAEHARGDLPDTADREINEIRSTLDSITGSLLGENSARQRLQSAEREWMERLHAAQELDWDDDETQLLQALLTDSLSAIDTLSP
;
A
#
# COMPACT_ATOMS: atom_id res chain seq x y z
N MET A 1 6.45 16.78 26.13
CA MET A 1 6.52 17.56 24.87
C MET A 1 5.38 17.08 24.00
N THR A 2 4.46 17.96 23.63
CA THR A 2 3.29 17.62 22.83
C THR A 2 3.74 17.62 21.37
N THR A 3 3.95 16.44 20.78
CA THR A 3 4.24 16.32 19.34
C THR A 3 3.02 16.85 18.60
N ILE A 4 3.11 18.06 18.06
CA ILE A 4 2.08 18.59 17.17
C ILE A 4 2.15 17.72 15.93
N ARG A 5 1.13 16.87 15.71
CA ARG A 5 1.01 16.11 14.46
C ARG A 5 0.80 17.11 13.34
N THR A 6 1.77 17.21 12.42
CA THR A 6 1.58 18.00 11.22
C THR A 6 0.60 17.26 10.28
N PRO A 7 -0.09 17.97 9.38
CA PRO A 7 -0.98 17.34 8.39
C PRO A 7 -0.28 16.22 7.59
N GLU A 8 0.99 16.40 7.27
CA GLU A 8 1.83 15.47 6.52
C GLU A 8 2.05 14.17 7.29
N LEU A 9 2.38 14.24 8.58
CA LEU A 9 2.55 13.04 9.41
C LEU A 9 1.25 12.24 9.53
N GLY A 10 0.11 12.94 9.66
CA GLY A 10 -1.21 12.29 9.66
C GLY A 10 -1.51 11.61 8.33
N MET A 11 -1.16 12.27 7.22
CA MET A 11 -1.34 11.73 5.87
C MET A 11 -0.43 10.52 5.63
N LEU A 12 0.86 10.57 6.03
CA LEU A 12 1.76 9.43 5.92
C LEU A 12 1.25 8.21 6.69
N ALA A 13 0.77 8.40 7.92
CA ALA A 13 0.22 7.29 8.71
C ALA A 13 -1.03 6.67 8.05
N ASP A 14 -1.95 7.49 7.51
CA ASP A 14 -3.11 6.99 6.76
C ASP A 14 -2.67 6.23 5.50
N LEU A 15 -1.68 6.78 4.79
CA LEU A 15 -1.13 6.16 3.60
C LEU A 15 -0.49 4.80 3.96
N VAL A 16 0.44 4.75 4.91
CA VAL A 16 1.09 3.50 5.35
C VAL A 16 0.07 2.43 5.73
N SER A 17 -0.96 2.81 6.48
CA SER A 17 -2.03 1.89 6.91
C SER A 17 -2.81 1.30 5.73
N VAL A 18 -3.35 2.14 4.84
CA VAL A 18 -4.18 1.67 3.73
C VAL A 18 -3.34 0.93 2.68
N GLY A 19 -2.11 1.38 2.42
CA GLY A 19 -1.18 0.76 1.49
C GLY A 19 -0.81 -0.68 1.89
N HIS A 20 -0.49 -0.90 3.16
CA HIS A 20 -0.26 -2.26 3.67
C HIS A 20 -1.54 -3.11 3.65
N GLY A 21 -2.69 -2.51 3.94
CA GLY A 21 -3.99 -3.16 3.78
C GLY A 21 -4.25 -3.67 2.35
N LEU A 22 -3.80 -2.93 1.33
CA LEU A 22 -3.86 -3.37 -0.07
C LEU A 22 -2.96 -4.57 -0.34
N LEU A 23 -1.71 -4.58 0.15
CA LEU A 23 -0.81 -5.73 -0.02
C LEU A 23 -1.41 -7.03 0.54
N ILE A 24 -2.09 -6.95 1.69
CA ILE A 24 -2.78 -8.10 2.29
C ILE A 24 -3.89 -8.61 1.37
N ARG A 25 -4.67 -7.69 0.78
CA ARG A 25 -5.74 -8.07 -0.15
C ARG A 25 -5.18 -8.64 -1.46
N TYR A 26 -4.06 -8.11 -1.96
CA TYR A 26 -3.36 -8.65 -3.13
C TYR A 26 -2.88 -10.07 -2.88
N ASN A 27 -2.18 -10.31 -1.77
CA ASN A 27 -1.63 -11.62 -1.45
C ASN A 27 -2.75 -12.65 -1.30
N LYS A 28 -3.80 -12.31 -0.55
CA LYS A 28 -4.97 -13.17 -0.39
C LYS A 28 -5.63 -13.52 -1.71
N LEU A 29 -5.83 -12.53 -2.59
CA LEU A 29 -6.40 -12.80 -3.90
C LEU A 29 -5.46 -13.68 -4.74
N ALA A 30 -4.14 -13.48 -4.66
CA ALA A 30 -3.17 -14.31 -5.37
C ALA A 30 -3.24 -15.79 -4.93
N GLU A 31 -3.35 -16.04 -3.63
CA GLU A 31 -3.50 -17.38 -3.06
C GLU A 31 -4.82 -18.06 -3.47
N ASP A 32 -5.91 -17.29 -3.55
CA ASP A 32 -7.24 -17.78 -3.90
C ASP A 32 -7.48 -17.85 -5.44
N SER A 33 -6.56 -17.35 -6.26
CA SER A 33 -6.72 -17.25 -7.74
C SER A 33 -5.94 -18.31 -8.50
N GLY A 34 -6.41 -18.64 -9.70
CA GLY A 34 -5.63 -19.41 -10.66
C GLY A 34 -4.60 -18.56 -11.43
N GLU A 35 -3.72 -19.23 -12.18
CA GLU A 35 -2.92 -18.57 -13.21
C GLU A 35 -3.82 -18.10 -14.38
N PRO A 36 -3.54 -16.94 -15.02
CA PRO A 36 -2.35 -16.08 -14.85
C PRO A 36 -2.48 -14.99 -13.79
N LEU A 37 -3.64 -14.89 -13.12
CA LEU A 37 -3.94 -13.79 -12.21
C LEU A 37 -3.04 -13.82 -10.97
N ALA A 38 -2.77 -15.01 -10.41
CA ALA A 38 -1.85 -15.16 -9.28
C ALA A 38 -0.46 -14.54 -9.58
N THR A 39 0.13 -14.86 -10.74
CA THR A 39 1.40 -14.27 -11.19
C THR A 39 1.32 -12.75 -11.34
N GLN A 40 0.23 -12.23 -11.91
CA GLN A 40 0.04 -10.78 -12.07
C GLN A 40 -0.02 -10.05 -10.72
N LEU A 41 -0.74 -10.60 -9.74
CA LEU A 41 -0.85 -10.04 -8.40
C LEU A 41 0.49 -10.10 -7.68
N GLN A 42 1.26 -11.18 -7.83
CA GLN A 42 2.60 -11.29 -7.26
C GLN A 42 3.55 -10.22 -7.83
N HIS A 43 3.45 -9.89 -9.12
CA HIS A 43 4.20 -8.78 -9.70
C HIS A 43 3.82 -7.43 -9.09
N ILE A 44 2.53 -7.17 -8.85
CA ILE A 44 2.08 -5.93 -8.19
C ILE A 44 2.68 -5.86 -6.78
N ILE A 45 2.56 -6.92 -5.98
CA ILE A 45 3.12 -7.00 -4.62
C ILE A 45 4.62 -6.70 -4.64
N THR A 46 5.35 -7.32 -5.56
CA THR A 46 6.81 -7.17 -5.68
C THR A 46 7.23 -5.73 -5.97
N ARG A 47 6.49 -5.01 -6.83
CA ARG A 47 6.77 -3.60 -7.14
C ARG A 47 6.35 -2.66 -6.01
N ARG A 48 5.21 -2.93 -5.37
CA ARG A 48 4.61 -2.05 -4.34
C ARG A 48 5.37 -2.10 -3.03
N MET A 49 5.88 -3.26 -2.63
CA MET A 49 6.55 -3.46 -1.34
C MET A 49 7.70 -2.48 -1.06
N PRO A 50 8.69 -2.28 -1.95
CA PRO A 50 9.76 -1.32 -1.69
C PRO A 50 9.29 0.14 -1.62
N LEU A 51 8.18 0.49 -2.26
CA LEU A 51 7.59 1.84 -2.16
C LEU A 51 6.94 2.05 -0.78
N LEU A 52 6.20 1.06 -0.29
CA LEU A 52 5.59 1.15 1.05
C LEU A 52 6.64 1.11 2.16
N GLN A 53 7.76 0.40 1.97
CA GLN A 53 8.89 0.46 2.90
C GLN A 53 9.48 1.88 2.99
N GLN A 54 9.65 2.56 1.86
CA GLN A 54 10.10 3.96 1.84
C GLN A 54 9.08 4.89 2.50
N LEU A 55 7.78 4.62 2.30
CA LEU A 55 6.70 5.42 2.90
C LEU A 55 6.68 5.30 4.43
N THR A 56 6.86 4.09 4.97
CA THR A 56 6.99 3.87 6.42
C THR A 56 8.26 4.53 6.98
N ALA A 57 9.37 4.47 6.26
CA ALA A 57 10.59 5.17 6.67
C ALA A 57 10.38 6.69 6.73
N ALA A 58 9.66 7.28 5.76
CA ALA A 58 9.30 8.68 5.77
C ALA A 58 8.39 9.05 6.96
N GLU A 59 7.38 8.21 7.26
CA GLU A 59 6.51 8.39 8.43
C GLU A 59 7.32 8.43 9.72
N HIS A 60 8.25 7.49 9.90
CA HIS A 60 9.08 7.40 11.10
C HIS A 60 10.03 8.59 11.23
N ALA A 61 10.67 8.97 10.12
CA ALA A 61 11.57 10.12 10.07
C ALA A 61 10.85 11.42 10.46
N ARG A 62 9.63 11.66 9.94
CA ARG A 62 8.81 12.82 10.32
C ARG A 62 8.26 12.73 11.74
N GLY A 63 7.94 11.53 12.20
CA GLY A 63 7.38 11.28 13.53
C GLY A 63 8.40 11.30 14.67
N ASP A 64 9.71 11.38 14.36
CA ASP A 64 10.81 11.12 15.29
C ASP A 64 10.60 9.79 16.03
N LEU A 65 10.07 8.80 15.32
CA LEU A 65 9.81 7.47 15.84
C LEU A 65 11.09 6.65 15.74
N PRO A 66 11.41 5.82 16.76
CA PRO A 66 12.56 4.93 16.67
C PRO A 66 12.41 4.02 15.45
N ASP A 67 13.53 3.70 14.81
CA ASP A 67 13.58 2.90 13.60
C ASP A 67 13.20 1.43 13.90
N THR A 68 11.91 1.19 14.12
CA THR A 68 11.28 -0.13 14.25
C THR A 68 10.81 -0.67 12.91
N ALA A 69 11.19 0.00 11.81
CA ALA A 69 10.76 -0.34 10.45
C ALA A 69 10.96 -1.83 10.17
N ASP A 70 12.12 -2.40 10.54
CA ASP A 70 12.39 -3.83 10.35
C ASP A 70 11.41 -4.75 11.12
N ARG A 71 10.91 -4.34 12.28
CA ARG A 71 9.99 -5.14 13.09
C ARG A 71 8.59 -5.10 12.54
N GLU A 72 8.08 -3.92 12.20
CA GLU A 72 6.75 -3.76 11.61
C GLU A 72 6.70 -4.35 10.19
N ILE A 73 7.76 -4.22 9.40
CA ILE A 73 7.91 -4.89 8.09
C ILE A 73 7.87 -6.40 8.24
N ASN A 74 8.56 -6.97 9.23
CA ASN A 74 8.54 -8.41 9.49
C ASN A 74 7.18 -8.87 10.02
N GLU A 75 6.50 -8.08 10.84
CA GLU A 75 5.15 -8.36 11.31
C GLU A 75 4.12 -8.28 10.18
N ILE A 76 4.25 -7.33 9.25
CA ILE A 76 3.42 -7.23 8.05
C ILE A 76 3.67 -8.43 7.13
N ARG A 77 4.93 -8.79 6.86
CA ARG A 77 5.25 -10.01 6.07
C ARG A 77 4.70 -11.28 6.72
N SER A 78 4.86 -11.43 8.03
CA SER A 78 4.29 -12.54 8.80
C SER A 78 2.75 -12.54 8.76
N THR A 79 2.13 -11.36 8.77
CA THR A 79 0.68 -11.18 8.65
C THR A 79 0.19 -11.50 7.24
N LEU A 80 0.96 -11.16 6.20
CA LEU A 80 0.69 -11.55 4.82
C LEU A 80 0.67 -13.08 4.69
N ASP A 81 1.63 -13.77 5.31
CA ASP A 81 1.75 -15.24 5.28
C ASP A 81 0.64 -15.97 6.09
N SER A 82 -0.08 -15.26 6.98
CA SER A 82 -0.97 -15.89 7.97
C SER A 82 -2.48 -15.77 7.70
N ILE A 83 -2.91 -15.07 6.65
CA ILE A 83 -4.35 -14.78 6.43
C ILE A 83 -4.95 -15.68 5.34
N THR A 84 -5.27 -16.93 5.72
CA THR A 84 -6.08 -17.82 4.87
C THR A 84 -7.57 -17.66 5.13
N GLY A 85 -8.33 -17.39 4.06
CA GLY A 85 -9.75 -17.73 3.95
C GLY A 85 -10.67 -16.59 3.51
N SER A 86 -11.30 -16.70 2.34
CA SER A 86 -12.78 -16.76 2.20
C SER A 86 -13.26 -16.62 0.75
N LEU A 87 -13.78 -17.73 0.20
CA LEU A 87 -15.07 -17.94 -0.50
C LEU A 87 -15.84 -16.73 -1.07
N LEU A 88 -15.20 -15.93 -1.93
CA LEU A 88 -15.90 -15.02 -2.84
C LEU A 88 -15.32 -15.20 -4.24
N GLY A 89 -16.17 -15.23 -5.26
CA GLY A 89 -15.72 -15.48 -6.64
C GLY A 89 -14.69 -14.44 -7.09
N GLU A 90 -13.65 -14.89 -7.79
CA GLU A 90 -12.48 -14.13 -8.23
C GLU A 90 -12.82 -12.74 -8.80
N ASN A 91 -13.80 -12.67 -9.71
CA ASN A 91 -14.24 -11.41 -10.32
C ASN A 91 -14.76 -10.38 -9.30
N SER A 92 -15.47 -10.84 -8.27
CA SER A 92 -15.97 -9.95 -7.21
C SER A 92 -14.83 -9.45 -6.32
N ALA A 93 -13.80 -10.27 -6.10
CA ALA A 93 -12.62 -9.88 -5.34
C ALA A 93 -11.76 -8.88 -6.13
N ARG A 94 -11.57 -9.10 -7.44
CA ARG A 94 -10.90 -8.16 -8.35
C ARG A 94 -11.59 -6.79 -8.36
N GLN A 95 -12.91 -6.75 -8.49
CA GLN A 95 -13.67 -5.49 -8.47
C GLN A 95 -13.50 -4.73 -7.15
N ARG A 96 -13.54 -5.42 -6.00
CA ARG A 96 -13.30 -4.77 -4.70
C ARG A 96 -11.87 -4.25 -4.57
N LEU A 97 -10.90 -4.99 -5.12
CA LEU A 97 -9.50 -4.57 -5.09
C LEU A 97 -9.25 -3.35 -5.98
N GLN A 98 -9.88 -3.29 -7.16
CA GLN A 98 -9.89 -2.09 -7.99
C GLN A 98 -10.54 -0.90 -7.28
N SER A 99 -11.68 -1.09 -6.61
CA SER A 99 -12.32 -0.02 -5.85
C SER A 99 -11.43 0.48 -4.72
N ALA A 100 -10.74 -0.43 -4.03
CA ALA A 100 -9.79 -0.07 -2.97
C ALA A 100 -8.57 0.68 -3.51
N GLU A 101 -8.04 0.30 -4.68
CA GLU A 101 -6.97 1.05 -5.35
C GLU A 101 -7.41 2.46 -5.76
N ARG A 102 -8.65 2.63 -6.23
CA ARG A 102 -9.18 3.98 -6.55
C ARG A 102 -9.29 4.84 -5.29
N GLU A 103 -9.81 4.27 -4.20
CA GLU A 103 -9.90 4.96 -2.90
C GLU A 103 -8.52 5.34 -2.35
N TRP A 104 -7.53 4.50 -2.60
CA TRP A 104 -6.13 4.75 -2.25
C TRP A 104 -5.51 5.86 -3.12
N MET A 105 -5.78 5.86 -4.43
CA MET A 105 -5.35 6.92 -5.33
C MET A 105 -5.96 8.28 -4.97
N GLU A 106 -7.22 8.33 -4.54
CA GLU A 106 -7.85 9.56 -4.05
C GLU A 106 -7.09 10.13 -2.85
N ARG A 107 -6.62 9.28 -1.93
CA ARG A 107 -5.76 9.70 -0.81
C ARG A 107 -4.39 10.17 -1.26
N LEU A 108 -3.76 9.47 -2.21
CA LEU A 108 -2.49 9.90 -2.77
C LEU A 108 -2.61 11.25 -3.47
N HIS A 109 -3.71 11.52 -4.17
CA HIS A 109 -3.98 12.83 -4.76
C HIS A 109 -4.20 13.91 -3.70
N ALA A 110 -4.95 13.61 -2.63
CA ALA A 110 -5.09 14.53 -1.50
C ALA A 110 -3.74 14.80 -0.82
N ALA A 111 -2.86 13.79 -0.75
CA ALA A 111 -1.51 13.95 -0.23
C ALA A 111 -0.72 14.95 -1.08
N GLN A 112 -0.82 14.93 -2.41
CA GLN A 112 -0.10 15.86 -3.29
C GLN A 112 -0.41 17.36 -3.04
N GLU A 113 -1.46 17.69 -2.29
CA GLU A 113 -1.80 19.07 -1.92
C GLU A 113 -1.00 19.59 -0.71
N LEU A 114 -0.23 18.73 -0.05
CA LEU A 114 0.61 19.07 1.12
C LEU A 114 2.05 19.40 0.73
N ASP A 115 2.79 19.99 1.68
CA ASP A 115 4.18 20.43 1.47
C ASP A 115 5.17 19.30 1.81
N TRP A 116 5.60 18.60 0.78
CA TRP A 116 6.55 17.48 0.85
C TRP A 116 7.93 17.91 0.38
N ASP A 117 8.95 17.21 0.85
CA ASP A 117 10.25 17.33 0.22
C ASP A 117 10.29 16.65 -1.16
N ASP A 118 11.40 16.83 -1.88
CA ASP A 118 11.56 16.31 -3.24
C ASP A 118 11.53 14.77 -3.29
N ASP A 119 12.01 14.09 -2.24
CA ASP A 119 12.08 12.63 -2.17
C ASP A 119 10.70 12.03 -1.89
N GLU A 120 9.95 12.62 -0.96
CA GLU A 120 8.57 12.24 -0.65
C GLU A 120 7.63 12.55 -1.81
N THR A 121 7.82 13.68 -2.51
CA THR A 121 7.05 14.00 -3.72
C THR A 121 7.26 12.94 -4.80
N GLN A 122 8.50 12.52 -5.04
CA GLN A 122 8.82 11.45 -5.99
C GLN A 122 8.22 10.11 -5.56
N LEU A 123 8.26 9.79 -4.26
CA LEU A 123 7.66 8.58 -3.71
C LEU A 123 6.14 8.54 -3.93
N LEU A 124 5.43 9.63 -3.62
CA LEU A 124 3.98 9.74 -3.84
C LEU A 124 3.64 9.58 -5.32
N GLN A 125 4.44 10.16 -6.23
CA GLN A 125 4.24 10.01 -7.67
C GLN A 125 4.51 8.58 -8.16
N ALA A 126 5.51 7.91 -7.60
CA ALA A 126 5.79 6.49 -7.88
C ALA A 126 4.63 5.59 -7.40
N LEU A 127 4.08 5.85 -6.22
CA LEU A 127 2.92 5.14 -5.69
C LEU A 127 1.67 5.32 -6.55
N LEU A 128 1.40 6.54 -7.03
CA LEU A 128 0.31 6.82 -7.97
C LEU A 128 0.48 6.05 -9.28
N THR A 129 1.70 6.06 -9.83
CA THR A 129 2.02 5.37 -11.09
C THR A 129 1.83 3.85 -10.95
N ASP A 130 2.28 3.26 -9.85
CA ASP A 130 2.08 1.83 -9.60
C ASP A 130 0.60 1.49 -9.37
N SER A 131 -0.19 2.37 -8.73
CA SER A 131 -1.65 2.18 -8.58
C SER A 131 -2.41 2.20 -9.89
N LEU A 132 -2.05 3.10 -10.81
CA LEU A 132 -2.60 3.09 -12.16
C LEU A 132 -2.31 1.76 -12.87
N SER A 133 -1.05 1.31 -12.83
CA SER A 133 -0.64 0.03 -13.43
C SER A 133 -1.35 -1.17 -12.77
N ALA A 134 -1.59 -1.12 -11.46
CA ALA A 134 -2.30 -2.16 -10.74
C ALA A 134 -3.79 -2.23 -11.14
N ILE A 135 -4.47 -1.09 -11.26
CA ILE A 135 -5.87 -1.04 -11.74
C ILE A 135 -5.99 -1.59 -13.15
N ASP A 136 -5.07 -1.23 -14.05
CA ASP A 136 -5.05 -1.73 -15.42
C ASP A 136 -4.86 -3.26 -15.43
N THR A 137 -3.93 -3.78 -14.63
CA THR A 137 -3.70 -5.22 -14.47
C THR A 137 -4.93 -5.94 -13.93
N LEU A 138 -5.65 -5.32 -12.99
CA LEU A 138 -6.85 -5.90 -12.39
C LEU A 138 -8.07 -5.85 -13.31
N SER A 139 -8.03 -5.16 -14.45
CA SER A 139 -9.17 -5.02 -15.37
C SER A 139 -9.46 -6.32 -16.14
N PRO A 140 -10.74 -6.72 -16.29
CA PRO A 140 -11.15 -8.02 -16.87
C PRO A 140 -10.77 -8.20 -18.32
#